data_AF-A0A2M7N7A8-F1
#
_entry.id   AF-A0A2M7N7A8-F1
#
_cell.length_a   1.000
_cell.length_b   1.000
_cell.length_c   1.000
_cell.angle_alpha   90.00
_cell.angle_beta   90.00
_cell.angle_gamma   90.00
#
_symmetry.space_group_name_H-M   'P 1'
#
loop_
_entity.id
_entity.type
_entity.pdbx_description
1 polymer ?
#
loop_
_entity_poly.entity_id
_entity_poly.type
_entity_poly.pdbx_seq_one_letter_code
_entity_poly.pdbx_strand_id
1 'polypeptide(L)'
;MQSAEQSAYIDGIPMQMFSDFPYFAINKIEHTNNSTILNSGNSLGGNFLFSTLKPSDSLCVTLDIRKDFPFINFKKNANDAGQNAFEGMCNINGTIKLSEKFKPLFLIALSIKNDGEPFPTNGIKNRMSINKIAELYADPLSAASFGTNSNAELVTGDIFTNSRFIQNDYVNSRKFFGKIIFPINKNTNITIGNYSTLKNGKLPIYENLLMNWWNNPDFKENYNLNYLKIEQNIINSENFNIKYNVNFSFSHYNNVIENTDYKNDFFRYGYAGKFKTSKINSYSWTDTISGYSTGVWQQNGFADTLYSYTSNENSNPFYLTWNNDYYNTVNHNDLYFNNQQLYQVGGGLLNGDESSKIYNLWNNPGAPYNNYSKSSENNWYISANFNIMYKKVDINIGGDFNKKISRSYALAPNELWTLARKLTNNQIQELDYNNPHPVYDDNNVFQDTIRYDRLYNPNLQTYFDLMFRSKLGLSYNNTTWIETDNYNPSDFSIDMFSANEILDANIIQTNGYDYTGKKITNYSYSEFFT
;
A
#
# COMPACT_ATOMS: atom_id res chain seq x y z
N MET A 1 -2.87 -15.19 -17.59
CA MET A 1 -2.85 -15.95 -16.30
C MET A 1 -3.96 -15.52 -15.34
N GLN A 2 -4.40 -14.26 -15.31
CA GLN A 2 -5.55 -13.81 -14.50
C GLN A 2 -6.90 -14.51 -14.81
N SER A 3 -7.07 -15.04 -16.02
CA SER A 3 -8.29 -15.78 -16.41
C SER A 3 -8.39 -17.20 -15.81
N ALA A 4 -7.29 -17.78 -15.33
CA ALA A 4 -7.29 -19.15 -14.79
C ALA A 4 -7.75 -19.22 -13.33
N GLU A 5 -7.53 -18.16 -12.54
CA GLU A 5 -7.94 -18.08 -11.13
C GLU A 5 -9.47 -17.97 -10.96
N GLN A 6 -10.20 -17.56 -12.00
CA GLN A 6 -11.66 -17.52 -11.99
C GLN A 6 -12.33 -18.86 -12.35
N SER A 7 -11.54 -19.88 -12.71
CA SER A 7 -12.03 -21.17 -13.23
C SER A 7 -11.63 -22.39 -12.40
N ALA A 8 -10.99 -22.22 -11.24
CA ALA A 8 -10.54 -23.33 -10.39
C ALA A 8 -11.53 -23.61 -9.24
N TYR A 9 -11.94 -24.87 -9.11
CA TYR A 9 -12.79 -25.36 -8.03
C TYR A 9 -12.08 -26.47 -7.25
N ILE A 10 -12.08 -26.40 -5.92
CA ILE A 10 -11.62 -27.51 -5.07
C ILE A 10 -12.83 -28.17 -4.41
N ASP A 11 -12.99 -29.47 -4.64
CA ASP A 11 -14.11 -30.28 -4.14
C ASP A 11 -15.51 -29.70 -4.46
N GLY A 12 -15.61 -28.86 -5.50
CA GLY A 12 -16.84 -28.17 -5.95
C GLY A 12 -16.98 -26.72 -5.47
N ILE A 13 -15.97 -26.16 -4.79
CA ILE A 13 -15.98 -24.80 -4.23
C ILE A 13 -14.99 -23.92 -5.01
N PRO A 14 -15.40 -22.74 -5.50
CA PRO A 14 -14.53 -21.85 -6.25
C PRO A 14 -13.37 -21.34 -5.37
N MET A 15 -12.19 -21.21 -5.98
CA MET A 15 -10.97 -20.83 -5.29
C MET A 15 -10.18 -19.79 -6.08
N GLN A 16 -10.00 -18.61 -5.48
CA GLN A 16 -9.21 -17.53 -6.07
C GLN A 16 -7.70 -17.83 -6.03
N MET A 17 -7.16 -18.14 -4.84
CA MET A 17 -5.73 -18.38 -4.64
C MET A 17 -5.33 -19.85 -4.85
N PHE A 18 -5.72 -20.41 -5.99
CA PHE A 18 -5.43 -21.82 -6.30
C PHE A 18 -3.95 -22.08 -6.60
N SER A 19 -3.24 -21.11 -7.18
CA SER A 19 -1.80 -21.19 -7.48
C SER A 19 -0.95 -21.52 -6.24
N ASP A 20 -1.46 -21.21 -5.05
CA ASP A 20 -0.84 -21.49 -3.77
C ASP A 20 -1.30 -22.76 -3.07
N PHE A 21 -2.27 -23.48 -3.64
CA PHE A 21 -2.84 -24.64 -2.98
C PHE A 21 -1.78 -25.75 -2.81
N PRO A 22 -1.77 -26.48 -1.67
CA PRO A 22 -0.82 -27.57 -1.47
C PRO A 22 -1.09 -28.72 -2.46
N TYR A 23 -0.35 -28.77 -3.57
CA TYR A 23 -0.60 -29.71 -4.68
C TYR A 23 -0.59 -31.19 -4.28
N PHE A 24 0.16 -31.57 -3.24
CA PHE A 24 0.18 -32.94 -2.71
C PHE A 24 -1.16 -33.37 -2.07
N ALA A 25 -2.06 -32.42 -1.77
CA ALA A 25 -3.39 -32.73 -1.28
C ALA A 25 -4.37 -33.03 -2.42
N ILE A 26 -3.97 -32.87 -3.68
CA ILE A 26 -4.80 -33.10 -4.86
C ILE A 26 -4.68 -34.57 -5.29
N ASN A 27 -5.83 -35.20 -5.55
CA ASN A 27 -5.92 -36.57 -6.05
C ASN A 27 -6.29 -36.63 -7.53
N LYS A 28 -7.19 -35.75 -7.98
CA LYS A 28 -7.69 -35.76 -9.36
C LYS A 28 -7.84 -34.35 -9.87
N ILE A 29 -7.50 -34.16 -11.14
CA ILE A 29 -7.73 -32.93 -11.90
C ILE A 29 -8.66 -33.29 -13.06
N GLU A 30 -9.74 -32.55 -13.20
CA GLU A 30 -10.67 -32.66 -14.33
C GLU A 30 -10.80 -31.30 -15.01
N HIS A 31 -10.86 -31.31 -16.33
CA HIS A 31 -11.13 -30.13 -17.13
C HIS A 31 -12.49 -30.30 -17.80
N THR A 32 -13.33 -29.28 -17.67
CA THR A 32 -14.70 -29.26 -18.19
C THR A 32 -14.84 -28.14 -19.20
N ASN A 33 -15.25 -28.48 -20.43
CA ASN A 33 -15.55 -27.48 -21.45
C ASN A 33 -16.93 -26.85 -21.19
N ASN A 34 -17.25 -25.77 -21.89
CA ASN A 34 -18.51 -25.02 -21.76
C ASN A 34 -19.80 -25.83 -22.05
N SER A 35 -19.74 -27.14 -22.32
CA SER A 35 -20.91 -28.00 -22.51
C SER A 35 -21.38 -28.71 -21.23
N THR A 36 -20.63 -28.64 -20.12
CA THR A 36 -20.96 -29.28 -18.83
C THR A 36 -21.28 -28.25 -17.74
N ILE A 37 -22.09 -27.25 -18.09
CA ILE A 37 -22.37 -25.99 -17.35
C ILE A 37 -23.01 -26.19 -15.96
N LEU A 38 -23.58 -27.36 -15.68
CA LEU A 38 -24.47 -27.51 -14.51
C LEU A 38 -23.76 -27.53 -13.14
N ASN A 39 -22.45 -27.82 -13.09
CA ASN A 39 -21.77 -28.11 -11.81
C ASN A 39 -20.64 -27.12 -11.43
N SER A 40 -20.35 -26.16 -12.30
CA SER A 40 -19.27 -25.19 -12.13
C SER A 40 -19.58 -24.00 -13.02
N GLY A 41 -19.69 -22.82 -12.44
CA GLY A 41 -20.26 -21.62 -13.06
C GLY A 41 -19.66 -21.22 -14.41
N ASN A 42 -20.21 -20.17 -15.00
CA ASN A 42 -19.93 -19.81 -16.39
C ASN A 42 -18.52 -19.18 -16.55
N SER A 43 -17.61 -19.88 -17.23
CA SER A 43 -16.33 -19.32 -17.67
C SER A 43 -16.14 -19.54 -19.17
N LEU A 44 -15.57 -18.55 -19.87
CA LEU A 44 -15.43 -18.59 -21.33
C LEU A 44 -14.51 -19.73 -21.82
N GLY A 45 -13.55 -20.16 -20.99
CA GLY A 45 -12.53 -21.17 -21.33
C GLY A 45 -12.74 -22.55 -20.70
N GLY A 46 -13.82 -22.77 -19.94
CA GLY A 46 -14.03 -23.98 -19.16
C GLY A 46 -13.46 -23.93 -17.74
N ASN A 47 -13.84 -24.91 -16.92
CA ASN A 47 -13.47 -24.97 -15.50
C ASN A 47 -12.53 -26.14 -15.19
N PHE A 48 -11.60 -25.90 -14.28
CA PHE A 48 -10.73 -26.90 -13.68
C PHE A 48 -11.30 -27.33 -12.33
N LEU A 49 -11.62 -28.62 -12.20
CA LEU A 49 -12.13 -29.23 -10.99
C LEU A 49 -11.01 -30.06 -10.35
N PHE A 50 -10.62 -29.68 -9.14
CA PHE A 50 -9.62 -30.37 -8.34
C PHE A 50 -10.32 -31.13 -7.23
N SER A 51 -10.16 -32.45 -7.22
CA SER A 51 -10.60 -33.28 -6.10
C SER A 51 -9.41 -33.53 -5.19
N THR A 52 -9.58 -33.27 -3.90
CA THR A 52 -8.53 -33.55 -2.92
C THR A 52 -8.48 -35.03 -2.56
N LEU A 53 -7.39 -35.46 -1.93
CA LEU A 53 -7.24 -36.81 -1.40
C LEU A 53 -8.45 -37.18 -0.55
N LYS A 54 -8.95 -38.40 -0.75
CA LYS A 54 -9.96 -38.95 0.13
C LYS A 54 -9.27 -39.30 1.44
N PRO A 55 -9.72 -38.74 2.58
CA PRO A 55 -9.25 -39.18 3.87
C PRO A 55 -9.32 -40.71 3.99
N SER A 56 -8.28 -41.34 4.53
CA SER A 56 -8.23 -42.80 4.66
C SER A 56 -8.74 -43.27 6.02
N ASP A 57 -9.15 -44.53 6.12
CA ASP A 57 -9.61 -45.12 7.38
C ASP A 57 -8.49 -45.27 8.43
N SER A 58 -7.23 -45.28 7.98
CA SER A 58 -6.01 -45.39 8.79
C SER A 58 -5.27 -44.06 8.87
N LEU A 59 -4.46 -43.83 9.91
CA LEU A 59 -3.58 -42.65 9.93
C LEU A 59 -2.47 -42.80 8.87
N CYS A 60 -2.36 -41.82 7.98
CA CYS A 60 -1.30 -41.66 7.01
C CYS A 60 -0.65 -40.29 7.18
N VAL A 61 0.69 -40.26 7.26
CA VAL A 61 1.49 -39.03 7.31
C VAL A 61 2.46 -39.05 6.14
N THR A 62 2.50 -37.96 5.37
CA THR A 62 3.47 -37.76 4.30
C THR A 62 4.19 -36.44 4.56
N LEU A 63 5.52 -36.50 4.60
CA LEU A 63 6.38 -35.31 4.75
C LEU A 63 7.26 -35.22 3.52
N ASP A 64 7.25 -34.06 2.87
CA ASP A 64 8.12 -33.71 1.75
C ASP A 64 8.86 -32.43 2.11
N ILE A 65 10.19 -32.46 2.09
CA ILE A 65 11.03 -31.30 2.36
C ILE A 65 11.90 -31.11 1.13
N ARG A 66 11.67 -30.00 0.44
CA ARG A 66 12.43 -29.58 -0.72
C ARG A 66 13.30 -28.41 -0.34
N LYS A 67 14.54 -28.48 -0.75
CA LYS A 67 15.47 -27.36 -0.69
C LYS A 67 16.04 -27.22 -2.07
N ASP A 68 15.74 -26.11 -2.71
CA ASP A 68 16.38 -25.77 -3.97
C ASP A 68 17.81 -25.32 -3.66
N PHE A 69 18.77 -26.01 -4.27
CA PHE A 69 20.17 -25.60 -4.24
C PHE A 69 20.43 -24.72 -5.46
N PRO A 70 21.08 -23.57 -5.30
CA PRO A 70 21.47 -22.79 -6.44
C PRO A 70 22.50 -23.55 -7.28
N PHE A 71 22.50 -23.29 -8.59
CA PHE A 71 23.59 -23.69 -9.48
C PHE A 71 24.90 -23.04 -9.00
N ILE A 72 25.64 -23.78 -8.17
CA ILE A 72 27.00 -23.46 -7.76
C ILE A 72 27.89 -23.73 -8.97
N ASN A 73 28.24 -22.69 -9.71
CA ASN A 73 29.49 -22.70 -10.46
C ASN A 73 30.25 -21.40 -10.19
N PHE A 74 31.35 -21.59 -9.46
CA PHE A 74 32.49 -20.70 -9.19
C PHE A 74 32.34 -19.58 -8.15
N LYS A 75 32.76 -19.95 -6.92
CA LYS A 75 33.41 -19.08 -5.94
C LYS A 75 34.38 -18.11 -6.62
N LYS A 76 34.05 -16.82 -6.65
CA LYS A 76 35.04 -15.75 -6.45
C LYS A 76 34.50 -14.37 -6.06
N ASN A 77 33.19 -14.09 -6.16
CA ASN A 77 32.66 -12.79 -5.79
C ASN A 77 31.44 -12.93 -4.87
N ALA A 78 31.32 -12.05 -3.89
CA ALA A 78 30.23 -11.96 -2.91
C ALA A 78 28.86 -11.54 -3.51
N ASN A 79 28.60 -11.91 -4.77
CA ASN A 79 27.45 -11.50 -5.57
C ASN A 79 26.47 -12.65 -5.87
N ASP A 80 26.71 -13.87 -5.36
CA ASP A 80 25.90 -15.05 -5.66
C ASP A 80 24.83 -15.29 -4.59
N ALA A 81 23.72 -14.55 -4.67
CA ALA A 81 22.48 -14.90 -3.98
C ALA A 81 21.66 -15.79 -4.90
N GLY A 82 21.97 -17.09 -4.94
CA GLY A 82 21.20 -18.04 -5.72
C GLY A 82 19.87 -18.42 -5.07
N GLN A 83 18.96 -19.00 -5.88
CA GLN A 83 17.67 -19.55 -5.45
C GLN A 83 17.83 -20.46 -4.23
N ASN A 84 17.57 -19.91 -3.05
CA ASN A 84 17.37 -20.70 -1.85
C ASN A 84 15.87 -20.72 -1.60
N ALA A 85 15.16 -21.58 -2.31
CA ALA A 85 13.80 -21.90 -1.92
C ALA A 85 13.85 -23.05 -0.91
N PHE A 86 13.35 -22.82 0.30
CA PHE A 86 13.08 -23.89 1.24
C PHE A 86 11.58 -24.12 1.27
N GLU A 87 11.14 -25.29 0.85
CA GLU A 87 9.75 -25.70 0.85
C GLU A 87 9.58 -26.94 1.74
N GLY A 88 8.85 -26.81 2.83
CA GLY A 88 8.42 -27.94 3.67
C GLY A 88 6.93 -28.18 3.47
N MET A 89 6.54 -29.41 3.20
CA MET A 89 5.17 -29.85 2.97
C MET A 89 4.84 -31.04 3.85
N CYS A 90 3.69 -31.02 4.52
CA CYS A 90 3.22 -32.13 5.34
C CYS A 90 1.75 -32.41 5.06
N ASN A 91 1.41 -33.66 4.84
CA ASN A 91 0.07 -34.18 4.73
C ASN A 91 -0.19 -35.14 5.88
N ILE A 92 -1.30 -34.97 6.58
CA ILE A 92 -1.78 -35.92 7.59
C ILE A 92 -3.23 -36.20 7.25
N ASN A 93 -3.57 -37.46 7.00
CA ASN A 93 -4.96 -37.88 6.84
C ASN A 93 -5.24 -39.14 7.64
N GLY A 94 -6.49 -39.32 8.03
CA GLY A 94 -6.89 -40.51 8.77
C GLY A 94 -8.29 -40.38 9.35
N THR A 95 -8.59 -41.23 10.33
CA THR A 95 -9.85 -41.19 11.08
C THR A 95 -9.62 -40.86 12.54
N ILE A 96 -10.60 -40.21 13.14
CA ILE A 96 -10.71 -40.07 14.59
C ILE A 96 -11.92 -40.93 15.01
N LYS A 97 -11.71 -41.91 15.89
CA LYS A 97 -12.82 -42.72 16.42
C LYS A 97 -13.41 -42.02 17.65
N LEU A 98 -14.56 -41.36 17.48
CA LEU A 98 -15.29 -40.75 18.60
C LEU A 98 -16.28 -41.74 19.24
N SER A 99 -16.86 -42.65 18.45
CA SER A 99 -17.65 -43.79 18.96
C SER A 99 -17.62 -44.96 17.98
N GLU A 100 -18.29 -46.07 18.30
CA GLU A 100 -18.43 -47.20 17.36
C GLU A 100 -19.18 -46.82 16.07
N LYS A 101 -20.13 -45.88 16.17
CA LYS A 101 -21.00 -45.46 15.07
C LYS A 101 -20.53 -44.18 14.38
N PHE A 102 -19.63 -43.42 15.00
CA PHE A 102 -19.18 -42.13 14.50
C PHE A 102 -17.67 -42.08 14.36
N LYS A 103 -17.23 -42.09 13.10
CA LYS A 103 -15.82 -42.06 12.70
C LYS A 103 -15.58 -40.93 11.69
N PRO A 104 -15.39 -39.69 12.17
CA PRO A 104 -14.97 -38.60 11.28
C PRO A 104 -13.65 -38.93 10.59
N LEU A 105 -13.56 -38.57 9.32
CA LEU A 105 -12.32 -38.63 8.56
C LEU A 105 -11.74 -37.23 8.42
N PHE A 106 -10.43 -37.09 8.39
CA PHE A 106 -9.77 -35.80 8.22
C PHE A 106 -8.63 -35.85 7.21
N LEU A 107 -8.36 -34.70 6.61
CA LEU A 107 -7.19 -34.43 5.79
C LEU A 107 -6.65 -33.06 6.18
N ILE A 108 -5.38 -32.98 6.51
CA ILE A 108 -4.64 -31.77 6.83
C ILE A 108 -3.43 -31.71 5.91
N ALA A 109 -3.21 -30.55 5.31
CA ALA A 109 -2.10 -30.26 4.43
C ALA A 109 -1.49 -28.91 4.85
N LEU A 110 -0.19 -28.92 5.11
CA LEU A 110 0.60 -27.77 5.47
C LEU A 110 1.71 -27.58 4.45
N SER A 111 1.95 -26.35 4.02
CA SER A 111 3.10 -25.99 3.19
C SER A 111 3.71 -24.69 3.72
N ILE A 112 5.02 -24.68 3.89
CA ILE A 112 5.82 -23.53 4.26
C ILE A 112 6.85 -23.37 3.15
N LYS A 113 6.85 -22.25 2.45
CA LYS A 113 7.83 -21.92 1.42
C LYS A 113 8.49 -20.59 1.76
N ASN A 114 9.82 -20.57 1.82
CA ASN A 114 10.61 -19.34 1.77
C ASN A 114 11.26 -19.28 0.39
N ASP A 115 10.98 -18.23 -0.37
CA ASP A 115 11.47 -18.02 -1.73
C ASP A 115 12.32 -16.74 -1.77
N GLY A 116 13.63 -16.89 -1.94
CA GLY A 116 14.58 -15.78 -1.98
C GLY A 116 14.77 -15.16 -3.38
N GLU A 117 14.10 -15.67 -4.42
CA GLU A 117 14.12 -15.09 -5.76
C GLU A 117 12.76 -15.32 -6.47
N PRO A 118 11.68 -14.70 -5.96
CA PRO A 118 10.33 -14.87 -6.50
C PRO A 118 10.17 -14.32 -7.93
N PHE A 119 11.07 -13.44 -8.38
CA PHE A 119 11.02 -12.80 -9.70
C PHE A 119 12.29 -13.09 -10.51
N PRO A 120 12.50 -14.36 -10.93
CA PRO A 120 13.71 -14.75 -11.64
C PRO A 120 13.81 -14.04 -12.98
N THR A 121 15.02 -13.59 -13.33
CA THR A 121 15.25 -12.92 -14.61
C THR A 121 16.26 -13.64 -15.48
N ASN A 122 15.98 -13.69 -16.78
CA ASN A 122 16.91 -14.26 -17.75
C ASN A 122 17.89 -13.16 -18.21
N GLY A 123 19.12 -13.17 -17.68
CA GLY A 123 20.18 -12.25 -18.09
C GLY A 123 20.98 -11.68 -16.93
N ILE A 124 22.08 -11.02 -17.27
CA ILE A 124 22.90 -10.28 -16.30
C ILE A 124 22.33 -8.88 -16.18
N LYS A 125 21.98 -8.47 -14.96
CA LYS A 125 21.59 -7.10 -14.62
C LYS A 125 22.79 -6.31 -14.12
N ASN A 126 22.85 -5.05 -14.50
CA ASN A 126 23.78 -4.10 -13.90
C ASN A 126 23.19 -3.62 -12.57
N ARG A 127 23.99 -3.64 -11.52
CA ARG A 127 23.71 -2.96 -10.25
C ARG A 127 24.89 -2.09 -9.86
N MET A 128 24.64 -0.99 -9.19
CA MET A 128 25.73 -0.18 -8.67
C MET A 128 26.47 -0.94 -7.56
N SER A 129 27.80 -0.78 -7.48
CA SER A 129 28.56 -1.36 -6.38
C SER A 129 28.11 -0.79 -5.02
N ILE A 130 28.09 -1.62 -3.97
CA ILE A 130 27.61 -1.21 -2.64
C ILE A 130 28.42 -0.03 -2.09
N ASN A 131 29.74 -0.01 -2.32
CA ASN A 131 30.60 1.09 -1.90
C ASN A 131 30.20 2.41 -2.57
N LYS A 132 29.93 2.38 -3.88
CA LYS A 132 29.51 3.59 -4.61
C LYS A 132 28.11 4.03 -4.20
N ILE A 133 27.20 3.10 -3.91
CA ILE A 133 25.89 3.41 -3.34
C ILE A 133 26.04 4.14 -2.00
N ALA A 134 26.90 3.64 -1.11
CA ALA A 134 27.12 4.24 0.20
C ALA A 134 27.76 5.64 0.09
N GLU A 135 28.69 5.83 -0.86
CA GLU A 135 29.27 7.13 -1.18
C GLU A 135 28.20 8.13 -1.65
N LEU A 136 27.39 7.75 -2.64
CA LEU A 136 26.32 8.62 -3.17
C LEU A 136 25.18 8.86 -2.18
N TYR A 137 24.95 7.93 -1.25
CA TYR A 137 23.97 8.16 -0.18
C TYR A 137 24.49 9.18 0.84
N ALA A 138 25.79 9.20 1.12
CA ALA A 138 26.40 10.11 2.10
C ALA A 138 26.66 11.52 1.52
N ASP A 139 26.96 11.60 0.22
CA ASP A 139 27.24 12.82 -0.55
C ASP A 139 26.38 12.82 -1.83
N PRO A 140 25.05 13.05 -1.71
CA PRO A 140 24.14 12.98 -2.84
C PRO A 140 24.22 14.16 -3.81
N LEU A 141 24.78 15.32 -3.44
CA LEU A 141 24.70 16.55 -4.21
C LEU A 141 26.06 17.13 -4.58
N SER A 142 26.11 17.82 -5.71
CA SER A 142 27.24 18.68 -6.09
C SER A 142 26.75 20.06 -6.52
N ALA A 143 27.60 21.07 -6.32
CA ALA A 143 27.30 22.43 -6.72
C ALA A 143 27.16 22.51 -8.25
N ALA A 144 26.10 23.18 -8.71
CA ALA A 144 25.85 23.45 -10.12
C ALA A 144 25.89 24.95 -10.40
N SER A 145 25.86 25.34 -11.67
CA SER A 145 25.73 26.76 -12.04
C SER A 145 24.45 27.40 -11.49
N PHE A 146 23.41 26.58 -11.25
CA PHE A 146 22.17 26.95 -10.59
C PHE A 146 21.78 25.83 -9.62
N GLY A 147 21.78 26.12 -8.31
CA GLY A 147 21.48 25.13 -7.27
C GLY A 147 22.47 23.98 -7.22
N THR A 148 21.95 22.75 -7.15
CA THR A 148 22.70 21.50 -7.04
C THR A 148 22.31 20.48 -8.10
N ASN A 149 23.24 19.59 -8.47
CA ASN A 149 22.97 18.39 -9.25
C ASN A 149 23.02 17.15 -8.34
N SER A 150 22.29 16.08 -8.69
CA SER A 150 22.48 14.78 -8.03
C SER A 150 23.79 14.13 -8.51
N ASN A 151 24.67 13.79 -7.57
CA ASN A 151 25.92 13.09 -7.85
C ASN A 151 25.68 11.73 -8.53
N ALA A 152 24.52 11.12 -8.31
CA ALA A 152 24.16 9.85 -8.93
C ALA A 152 23.92 9.97 -10.45
N GLU A 153 23.66 11.16 -10.98
CA GLU A 153 23.55 11.42 -12.42
C GLU A 153 24.92 11.45 -13.11
N LEU A 154 25.97 11.78 -12.37
CA LEU A 154 27.33 11.97 -12.90
C LEU A 154 28.14 10.68 -13.01
N VAL A 155 27.55 9.55 -12.62
CA VAL A 155 28.21 8.27 -12.46
C VAL A 155 28.41 7.56 -13.82
N THR A 156 29.62 7.03 -14.06
CA THR A 156 30.00 6.34 -15.31
C THR A 156 30.09 4.80 -15.16
N GLY A 157 30.21 4.08 -16.28
CA GLY A 157 29.91 2.64 -16.37
C GLY A 157 30.80 1.66 -15.56
N ASP A 158 31.99 2.06 -15.14
CA ASP A 158 33.01 1.23 -14.49
C ASP A 158 32.69 0.81 -13.04
N ILE A 159 31.68 1.42 -12.46
CA ILE A 159 31.20 1.20 -11.09
C ILE A 159 30.02 0.23 -10.99
N PHE A 160 29.49 -0.23 -12.13
CA PHE A 160 28.41 -1.22 -12.16
C PHE A 160 28.98 -2.64 -12.08
N THR A 161 28.34 -3.44 -11.24
CA THR A 161 28.61 -4.87 -11.10
C THR A 161 27.47 -5.67 -11.71
N ASN A 162 27.83 -6.80 -12.28
CA ASN A 162 26.89 -7.77 -12.81
C ASN A 162 26.25 -8.55 -11.66
N SER A 163 24.92 -8.61 -11.64
CA SER A 163 24.10 -9.47 -10.77
C SER A 163 23.15 -10.29 -11.63
N ARG A 164 22.94 -11.55 -11.30
CA ARG A 164 21.96 -12.40 -12.00
C ARG A 164 20.58 -12.37 -11.35
N PHE A 165 20.48 -11.74 -10.18
CA PHE A 165 19.32 -11.79 -9.30
C PHE A 165 18.87 -10.36 -8.97
N ILE A 166 17.57 -10.23 -8.73
CA ILE A 166 17.01 -9.02 -8.10
C ILE A 166 17.50 -8.98 -6.64
N GLN A 167 17.62 -7.77 -6.10
CA GLN A 167 18.08 -7.55 -4.74
C GLN A 167 16.89 -7.21 -3.85
N ASN A 168 16.90 -7.71 -2.61
CA ASN A 168 15.88 -7.44 -1.61
C ASN A 168 14.46 -7.66 -2.15
N ASP A 169 14.29 -8.80 -2.83
CA ASP A 169 13.03 -9.43 -3.12
C ASP A 169 13.02 -10.79 -2.43
N TYR A 170 11.89 -11.14 -1.82
CA TYR A 170 11.66 -12.47 -1.28
C TYR A 170 10.18 -12.63 -1.00
N VAL A 171 9.71 -13.87 -0.93
CA VAL A 171 8.37 -14.23 -0.49
C VAL A 171 8.45 -15.37 0.50
N ASN A 172 7.99 -15.14 1.73
CA ASN A 172 7.64 -16.22 2.64
C ASN A 172 6.16 -16.52 2.50
N SER A 173 5.79 -17.79 2.42
CA SER A 173 4.42 -18.23 2.40
C SER A 173 4.18 -19.39 3.37
N ARG A 174 3.03 -19.35 4.02
CA ARG A 174 2.51 -20.42 4.88
C ARG A 174 1.11 -20.74 4.40
N LYS A 175 0.86 -22.00 4.09
CA LYS A 175 -0.35 -22.49 3.46
C LYS A 175 -0.88 -23.62 4.32
N PHE A 176 -2.16 -23.57 4.62
CA PHE A 176 -2.86 -24.58 5.38
C PHE A 176 -4.13 -24.95 4.64
N PHE A 177 -4.36 -26.24 4.49
CA PHE A 177 -5.63 -26.79 4.06
C PHE A 177 -6.03 -27.87 5.05
N GLY A 178 -7.29 -27.84 5.48
CA GLY A 178 -7.85 -28.83 6.38
C GLY A 178 -9.28 -29.12 5.99
N LYS A 179 -9.66 -30.40 6.03
CA LYS A 179 -11.07 -30.80 5.93
C LYS A 179 -11.37 -31.95 6.87
N ILE A 180 -12.60 -31.96 7.38
CA ILE A 180 -13.16 -33.05 8.18
C ILE A 180 -14.47 -33.48 7.51
N ILE A 181 -14.60 -34.78 7.26
CA ILE A 181 -15.78 -35.41 6.70
C ILE A 181 -16.48 -36.17 7.83
N PHE A 182 -17.73 -35.79 8.08
CA PHE A 182 -18.63 -36.42 9.04
C PHE A 182 -19.62 -37.33 8.30
N PRO A 183 -19.41 -38.66 8.32
CA PRO A 183 -20.41 -39.59 7.84
C PRO A 183 -21.53 -39.71 8.87
N ILE A 184 -22.55 -38.86 8.76
CA ILE A 184 -23.68 -38.80 9.71
C ILE A 184 -24.45 -40.14 9.69
N ASN A 185 -24.62 -40.70 8.49
CA ASN A 185 -25.20 -42.01 8.26
C ASN A 185 -24.67 -42.58 6.93
N LYS A 186 -25.12 -43.78 6.53
CA LYS A 186 -24.67 -44.45 5.28
C LYS A 186 -24.90 -43.62 4.00
N ASN A 187 -25.79 -42.64 4.08
CA ASN A 187 -26.29 -41.91 2.93
C ASN A 187 -25.94 -40.42 2.97
N THR A 188 -25.40 -39.90 4.07
CA THR A 188 -25.23 -38.45 4.30
C THR A 188 -23.83 -38.14 4.84
N ASN A 189 -23.11 -37.30 4.11
CA ASN A 189 -21.81 -36.78 4.50
C ASN A 189 -21.88 -35.27 4.65
N ILE A 190 -21.30 -34.75 5.74
CA ILE A 190 -21.08 -33.33 5.92
C ILE A 190 -19.57 -33.09 5.94
N THR A 191 -19.07 -32.26 5.04
CA THR A 191 -17.67 -31.86 5.01
C THR A 191 -17.54 -30.42 5.46
N ILE A 192 -16.67 -30.17 6.43
CA ILE A 192 -16.26 -28.82 6.82
C ILE A 192 -14.80 -28.70 6.43
N GLY A 193 -14.43 -27.62 5.76
CA GLY A 193 -13.03 -27.37 5.43
C GLY A 193 -12.63 -25.92 5.50
N ASN A 194 -11.33 -25.73 5.61
CA ASN A 194 -10.66 -24.46 5.61
C ASN A 194 -9.44 -24.54 4.68
N TYR A 195 -9.19 -23.46 3.95
CA TYR A 195 -7.96 -23.22 3.24
C TYR A 195 -7.50 -21.80 3.58
N SER A 196 -6.25 -21.64 3.99
CA SER A 196 -5.68 -20.33 4.29
C SER A 196 -4.26 -20.20 3.78
N THR A 197 -3.94 -19.02 3.26
CA THR A 197 -2.59 -18.65 2.86
C THR A 197 -2.20 -17.36 3.53
N LEU A 198 -0.96 -17.31 4.01
CA LEU A 198 -0.31 -16.12 4.52
C LEU A 198 0.96 -15.93 3.71
N LYS A 199 1.11 -14.79 3.06
CA LYS A 199 2.37 -14.40 2.42
C LYS A 199 2.85 -13.06 2.91
N ASN A 200 4.16 -12.93 2.99
CA ASN A 200 4.80 -11.63 3.17
C ASN A 200 6.16 -11.62 2.49
N GLY A 201 6.67 -10.42 2.26
CA GLY A 201 8.01 -10.24 1.76
C GLY A 201 8.20 -8.89 1.11
N LYS A 202 9.09 -8.84 0.12
CA LYS A 202 9.52 -7.62 -0.55
C LYS A 202 9.13 -7.62 -2.02
N LEU A 203 8.51 -6.54 -2.48
CA LEU A 203 8.19 -6.35 -3.90
C LEU A 203 9.27 -5.53 -4.58
N PRO A 204 9.92 -6.03 -5.63
CA PRO A 204 10.91 -5.25 -6.36
C PRO A 204 10.24 -4.15 -7.17
N ILE A 205 10.72 -2.92 -6.99
CA ILE A 205 10.32 -1.76 -7.77
C ILE A 205 11.36 -1.53 -8.86
N TYR A 206 10.90 -1.34 -10.10
CA TYR A 206 11.77 -1.17 -11.25
C TYR A 206 12.78 -0.04 -11.02
N GLU A 207 12.31 1.13 -10.61
CA GLU A 207 13.12 2.31 -10.35
C GLU A 207 14.15 2.14 -9.24
N ASN A 208 13.99 1.12 -8.38
CA ASN A 208 14.91 0.82 -7.30
C ASN A 208 16.00 -0.19 -7.68
N LEU A 209 15.85 -0.92 -8.80
CA LEU A 209 16.68 -2.08 -9.11
C LEU A 209 18.19 -1.76 -9.19
N LEU A 210 18.53 -0.58 -9.71
CA LEU A 210 19.93 -0.23 -9.99
C LEU A 210 20.72 0.13 -8.72
N MET A 211 20.10 0.90 -7.80
CA MET A 211 20.82 1.53 -6.69
C MET A 211 19.98 1.84 -5.44
N ASN A 212 18.71 1.43 -5.36
CA ASN A 212 17.83 1.75 -4.23
C ASN A 212 17.00 0.53 -3.75
N TRP A 213 17.50 -0.67 -4.01
CA TRP A 213 16.76 -1.93 -3.82
C TRP A 213 16.37 -2.20 -2.36
N TRP A 214 17.09 -1.68 -1.37
CA TRP A 214 16.76 -1.92 0.05
C TRP A 214 15.46 -1.22 0.47
N ASN A 215 15.08 -0.16 -0.26
CA ASN A 215 13.83 0.58 -0.09
C ASN A 215 12.64 -0.02 -0.85
N ASN A 216 12.76 -1.25 -1.37
CA ASN A 216 11.62 -1.99 -1.87
C ASN A 216 10.55 -2.15 -0.78
N PRO A 217 9.26 -1.93 -1.10
CA PRO A 217 8.17 -2.01 -0.13
C PRO A 217 7.93 -3.43 0.37
N ASP A 218 7.32 -3.49 1.55
CA ASP A 218 6.79 -4.73 2.07
C ASP A 218 5.42 -4.99 1.46
N PHE A 219 5.13 -6.27 1.24
CA PHE A 219 3.76 -6.72 0.99
C PHE A 219 3.34 -7.76 2.01
N LYS A 220 2.04 -7.78 2.31
CA LYS A 220 1.40 -8.77 3.20
C LYS A 220 0.09 -9.18 2.58
N GLU A 221 -0.04 -10.47 2.29
CA GLU A 221 -1.22 -11.09 1.69
C GLU A 221 -1.78 -12.16 2.63
N ASN A 222 -3.09 -12.14 2.85
CA ASN A 222 -3.79 -13.14 3.65
C ASN A 222 -5.06 -13.55 2.91
N TYR A 223 -5.25 -14.85 2.75
CA TYR A 223 -6.48 -15.43 2.24
C TYR A 223 -6.97 -16.52 3.17
N ASN A 224 -8.28 -16.54 3.40
CA ASN A 224 -8.94 -17.56 4.19
C ASN A 224 -10.26 -17.93 3.51
N LEU A 225 -10.45 -19.21 3.23
CA LEU A 225 -11.66 -19.79 2.68
C LEU A 225 -12.18 -20.83 3.65
N ASN A 226 -13.38 -20.63 4.17
CA ASN A 226 -14.12 -21.64 4.92
C ASN A 226 -15.24 -22.17 4.06
N TYR A 227 -15.48 -23.47 4.13
CA TYR A 227 -16.56 -24.08 3.38
C TYR A 227 -17.24 -25.20 4.16
N LEU A 228 -18.52 -25.38 3.82
CA LEU A 228 -19.38 -26.45 4.26
C LEU A 228 -19.95 -27.11 3.01
N LYS A 229 -19.93 -28.44 2.99
CA LYS A 229 -20.49 -29.24 1.91
C LYS A 229 -21.36 -30.33 2.49
N ILE A 230 -22.57 -30.48 1.97
CA ILE A 230 -23.53 -31.50 2.38
C ILE A 230 -23.82 -32.37 1.16
N GLU A 231 -23.51 -33.65 1.26
CA GLU A 231 -23.80 -34.64 0.22
C GLU A 231 -24.73 -35.69 0.79
N GLN A 232 -25.89 -35.89 0.17
CA GLN A 232 -26.82 -36.93 0.59
C GLN A 232 -27.39 -37.71 -0.61
N ASN A 233 -27.38 -39.04 -0.47
CA ASN A 233 -28.06 -39.98 -1.34
C ASN A 233 -29.44 -40.29 -0.72
N ILE A 234 -30.49 -39.62 -1.18
CA ILE A 234 -31.85 -39.78 -0.63
C ILE A 234 -32.37 -41.18 -0.94
N ILE A 235 -32.26 -41.59 -2.20
CA ILE A 235 -32.69 -42.91 -2.68
C ILE A 235 -31.51 -43.52 -3.41
N ASN A 236 -31.20 -44.77 -3.10
CA ASN A 236 -30.15 -45.53 -3.77
C ASN A 236 -30.68 -46.93 -4.08
N SER A 237 -31.36 -47.07 -5.22
CA SER A 237 -31.89 -48.34 -5.74
C SER A 237 -31.34 -48.61 -7.14
N GLU A 238 -31.38 -49.87 -7.60
CA GLU A 238 -30.78 -50.28 -8.89
C GLU A 238 -31.27 -49.46 -10.09
N ASN A 239 -32.52 -49.03 -10.10
CA ASN A 239 -33.12 -48.30 -11.22
C ASN A 239 -33.46 -46.83 -10.91
N PHE A 240 -33.27 -46.39 -9.66
CA PHE A 240 -33.60 -45.03 -9.25
C PHE A 240 -32.65 -44.54 -8.16
N ASN A 241 -31.91 -43.46 -8.47
CA ASN A 241 -30.98 -42.81 -7.55
C ASN A 241 -31.27 -41.31 -7.49
N ILE A 242 -31.36 -40.76 -6.29
CA ILE A 242 -31.46 -39.32 -6.08
C ILE A 242 -30.32 -38.89 -5.17
N LYS A 243 -29.46 -38.01 -5.68
CA LYS A 243 -28.38 -37.39 -4.93
C LYS A 243 -28.55 -35.89 -4.91
N TYR A 244 -28.29 -35.26 -3.78
CA TYR A 244 -28.15 -33.81 -3.72
C TYR A 244 -26.82 -33.42 -3.08
N ASN A 245 -26.30 -32.28 -3.51
CA ASN A 245 -25.08 -31.67 -3.03
C ASN A 245 -25.33 -30.18 -2.82
N VAL A 246 -25.09 -29.69 -1.61
CA VAL A 246 -25.15 -28.26 -1.29
C VAL A 246 -23.78 -27.83 -0.79
N ASN A 247 -23.23 -26.76 -1.39
CA ASN A 247 -21.99 -26.14 -0.96
C ASN A 247 -22.28 -24.72 -0.46
N PHE A 248 -21.64 -24.36 0.64
CA PHE A 248 -21.57 -23.01 1.14
C PHE A 248 -20.10 -22.67 1.36
N SER A 249 -19.66 -21.50 0.92
CA SER A 249 -18.34 -21.01 1.29
C SER A 249 -18.31 -19.51 1.49
N PHE A 250 -17.37 -19.10 2.35
CA PHE A 250 -17.02 -17.72 2.57
C PHE A 250 -15.50 -17.60 2.48
N SER A 251 -15.03 -16.72 1.60
CA SER A 251 -13.63 -16.35 1.56
C SER A 251 -13.40 -14.87 1.86
N HIS A 252 -12.24 -14.63 2.47
CA HIS A 252 -11.72 -13.32 2.78
C HIS A 252 -10.28 -13.22 2.30
N TYR A 253 -10.00 -12.21 1.48
CA TYR A 253 -8.68 -11.84 1.01
C TYR A 253 -8.34 -10.44 1.49
N ASN A 254 -7.11 -10.22 1.94
CA ASN A 254 -6.53 -8.90 2.17
C ASN A 254 -5.11 -8.87 1.63
N ASN A 255 -4.75 -7.74 1.01
CA ASN A 255 -3.38 -7.43 0.62
C ASN A 255 -3.03 -6.00 1.01
N VAL A 256 -1.82 -5.77 1.51
CA VAL A 256 -1.28 -4.46 1.86
C VAL A 256 0.12 -4.34 1.28
N ILE A 257 0.40 -3.23 0.61
CA ILE A 257 1.73 -2.83 0.14
C ILE A 257 2.05 -1.50 0.81
N GLU A 258 3.17 -1.44 1.53
CA GLU A 258 3.53 -0.30 2.37
C GLU A 258 5.04 -0.12 2.47
N ASN A 259 5.46 1.09 2.85
CA ASN A 259 6.84 1.32 3.26
C ASN A 259 7.13 0.55 4.56
N THR A 260 8.30 -0.09 4.64
CA THR A 260 8.72 -0.95 5.75
C THR A 260 8.74 -0.26 7.10
N ASP A 261 9.23 0.98 7.12
CA ASP A 261 9.45 1.71 8.37
C ASP A 261 8.21 2.48 8.80
N TYR A 262 7.49 3.07 7.84
CA TYR A 262 6.40 4.02 8.12
C TYR A 262 5.00 3.39 8.07
N LYS A 263 4.78 2.33 7.29
CA LYS A 263 3.51 1.58 7.23
C LYS A 263 2.29 2.49 7.02
N ASN A 264 1.41 2.63 8.01
CA ASN A 264 0.21 3.46 7.97
C ASN A 264 0.40 4.87 8.57
N ASP A 265 1.62 5.24 8.94
CA ASP A 265 1.97 6.58 9.39
C ASP A 265 2.32 7.46 8.17
N PHE A 266 1.27 7.93 7.48
CA PHE A 266 1.39 8.52 6.16
C PHE A 266 2.28 9.77 6.15
N PHE A 267 2.17 10.65 7.15
CA PHE A 267 2.98 11.87 7.21
C PHE A 267 4.47 11.60 7.46
N ARG A 268 4.85 10.41 7.96
CA ARG A 268 6.27 10.07 8.14
C ARG A 268 7.00 9.71 6.85
N TYR A 269 6.30 9.35 5.78
CA TYR A 269 6.92 8.93 4.51
C TYR A 269 7.87 10.02 3.96
N GLY A 270 7.35 11.24 3.88
CA GLY A 270 8.05 12.40 3.34
C GLY A 270 8.53 13.39 4.39
N TYR A 271 8.66 13.00 5.65
CA TYR A 271 9.07 13.94 6.70
C TYR A 271 10.59 14.15 6.70
N ALA A 272 11.02 15.32 6.24
CA ALA A 272 12.40 15.75 6.22
C ALA A 272 12.83 16.38 7.55
N GLY A 273 11.96 17.17 8.16
CA GLY A 273 12.25 17.86 9.42
C GLY A 273 11.35 19.08 9.59
N LYS A 274 11.82 20.04 10.39
CA LYS A 274 11.12 21.29 10.64
C LYS A 274 11.69 22.40 9.78
N PHE A 275 10.81 23.07 9.06
CA PHE A 275 11.16 24.25 8.30
C PHE A 275 10.48 25.48 8.88
N LYS A 276 11.23 26.57 8.99
CA LYS A 276 10.72 27.82 9.53
C LYS A 276 11.16 29.00 8.68
N THR A 277 10.17 29.73 8.21
CA THR A 277 10.35 31.00 7.49
C THR A 277 10.43 32.17 8.47
N SER A 278 11.50 32.96 8.37
CA SER A 278 11.61 34.28 9.00
C SER A 278 11.01 35.31 8.06
N LYS A 279 10.08 36.12 8.58
CA LYS A 279 9.33 37.11 7.81
C LYS A 279 9.51 38.49 8.42
N ILE A 280 9.63 39.50 7.57
CA ILE A 280 9.59 40.92 7.94
C ILE A 280 8.43 41.60 7.20
N ASN A 281 7.95 42.73 7.71
CA ASN A 281 6.96 43.52 6.98
C ASN A 281 7.62 44.16 5.75
N SER A 282 6.93 44.11 4.61
CA SER A 282 7.31 44.85 3.41
C SER A 282 6.50 46.14 3.31
N TYR A 283 7.10 47.19 2.73
CA TYR A 283 6.50 48.52 2.66
C TYR A 283 6.61 49.10 1.25
N SER A 284 5.63 49.93 0.87
CA SER A 284 5.68 50.81 -0.30
C SER A 284 5.29 52.23 0.11
N TRP A 285 5.96 53.21 -0.48
CA TRP A 285 5.63 54.61 -0.26
C TRP A 285 4.29 54.97 -0.93
N THR A 286 3.47 55.77 -0.25
CA THR A 286 2.19 56.30 -0.76
C THR A 286 1.84 57.61 -0.07
N ASP A 287 1.18 58.52 -0.77
CA ASP A 287 0.64 59.80 -0.28
C ASP A 287 -0.90 59.86 -0.32
N THR A 288 -1.53 58.73 -0.64
CA THR A 288 -2.99 58.64 -0.86
C THR A 288 -3.78 58.31 0.41
N ILE A 289 -3.11 58.01 1.52
CA ILE A 289 -3.77 57.65 2.79
C ILE A 289 -4.27 58.91 3.50
N SER A 290 -5.57 58.96 3.76
CA SER A 290 -6.22 60.06 4.47
C SER A 290 -5.62 60.26 5.87
N GLY A 291 -5.28 61.51 6.21
CA GLY A 291 -4.56 61.85 7.46
C GLY A 291 -3.03 61.85 7.34
N TYR A 292 -2.47 61.39 6.22
CA TYR A 292 -1.02 61.29 5.98
C TYR A 292 -0.61 61.90 4.63
N SER A 293 -1.05 63.13 4.36
CA SER A 293 -0.91 63.81 3.06
C SER A 293 0.54 64.16 2.67
N THR A 294 1.52 63.97 3.56
CA THR A 294 2.95 64.18 3.28
C THR A 294 3.66 62.93 2.77
N GLY A 295 2.94 61.82 2.63
CA GLY A 295 3.50 60.52 2.25
C GLY A 295 3.92 59.69 3.46
N VAL A 296 3.72 58.37 3.37
CA VAL A 296 4.05 57.37 4.38
C VAL A 296 4.52 56.06 3.76
N TRP A 297 5.30 55.30 4.52
CA TRP A 297 5.60 53.91 4.21
C TRP A 297 4.45 53.02 4.69
N GLN A 298 3.61 52.63 3.75
CA GLN A 298 2.48 51.73 4.00
C GLN A 298 2.95 50.28 3.91
N GLN A 299 2.70 49.47 4.94
CA GLN A 299 2.91 48.04 4.84
C GLN A 299 2.03 47.48 3.71
N ASN A 300 2.65 46.74 2.79
CA ASN A 300 1.99 46.15 1.62
C ASN A 300 2.08 44.61 1.60
N GLY A 301 2.71 44.01 2.60
CA GLY A 301 2.83 42.56 2.71
C GLY A 301 3.86 42.11 3.75
N PHE A 302 4.34 40.89 3.54
CA PHE A 302 5.43 40.27 4.30
C PHE A 302 6.48 39.76 3.32
N ALA A 303 7.74 40.05 3.58
CA ALA A 303 8.89 39.55 2.83
C ALA A 303 9.61 38.46 3.64
N ASP A 304 9.94 37.36 2.96
CA ASP A 304 10.67 36.24 3.54
C ASP A 304 12.17 36.54 3.49
N THR A 305 12.87 36.34 4.62
CA THR A 305 14.29 36.67 4.76
C THR A 305 15.18 35.45 4.96
N LEU A 306 14.65 34.38 5.55
CA LEU A 306 15.38 33.14 5.79
C LEU A 306 14.42 31.97 5.93
N TYR A 307 14.71 30.89 5.26
CA TYR A 307 14.06 29.60 5.32
C TYR A 307 15.02 28.61 5.99
N SER A 308 14.80 28.41 7.29
CA SER A 308 15.67 27.58 8.13
C SER A 308 15.14 26.16 8.24
N TYR A 309 16.04 25.18 8.17
CA TYR A 309 15.77 23.77 8.37
C TYR A 309 16.36 23.29 9.69
N THR A 310 15.65 22.41 10.38
CA THR A 310 16.15 21.69 11.55
C THR A 310 15.62 20.28 11.53
N SER A 311 16.52 19.30 11.50
CA SER A 311 16.15 17.89 11.61
C SER A 311 15.85 17.49 13.06
N ASN A 312 15.19 16.34 13.23
CA ASN A 312 14.97 15.72 14.54
C ASN A 312 14.96 14.20 14.42
N GLU A 313 14.72 13.49 15.53
CA GLU A 313 14.70 12.03 15.58
C GLU A 313 13.64 11.35 14.70
N ASN A 314 12.61 12.09 14.28
CA ASN A 314 11.55 11.58 13.41
C ASN A 314 11.85 11.76 11.92
N SER A 315 12.84 12.61 11.56
CA SER A 315 13.27 12.85 10.19
C SER A 315 13.66 11.54 9.50
N ASN A 316 13.15 11.35 8.29
CA ASN A 316 13.54 10.21 7.47
C ASN A 316 15.04 10.34 7.11
N PRO A 317 15.86 9.30 7.33
CA PRO A 317 17.31 9.35 7.14
C PRO A 317 17.77 9.86 5.77
N PHE A 318 17.01 9.55 4.70
CA PHE A 318 17.33 10.03 3.36
C PHE A 318 17.26 11.55 3.26
N TYR A 319 16.15 12.15 3.68
CA TYR A 319 15.97 13.60 3.65
C TYR A 319 16.92 14.32 4.59
N LEU A 320 17.25 13.70 5.74
CA LEU A 320 18.26 14.22 6.64
C LEU A 320 19.60 14.37 5.93
N THR A 321 20.09 13.29 5.30
CA THR A 321 21.36 13.33 4.59
C THR A 321 21.32 14.30 3.41
N TRP A 322 20.25 14.27 2.62
CA TRP A 322 20.07 15.15 1.46
C TRP A 322 20.09 16.63 1.85
N ASN A 323 19.29 17.04 2.83
CA ASN A 323 19.24 18.44 3.25
C ASN A 323 20.54 18.85 3.94
N ASN A 324 21.15 18.01 4.77
CA ASN A 324 22.44 18.34 5.37
C ASN A 324 23.52 18.56 4.30
N ASP A 325 23.53 17.72 3.27
CA ASP A 325 24.45 17.87 2.15
C ASP A 325 24.16 19.15 1.35
N TYR A 326 22.89 19.43 1.04
CA TYR A 326 22.46 20.68 0.41
C TYR A 326 22.96 21.93 1.16
N TYR A 327 22.85 21.95 2.48
CA TYR A 327 23.40 23.02 3.32
C TYR A 327 24.94 23.12 3.20
N ASN A 328 25.65 22.00 3.09
CA ASN A 328 27.11 22.01 2.91
C ASN A 328 27.55 22.40 1.49
N THR A 329 26.74 22.07 0.47
CA THR A 329 27.05 22.32 -0.94
C THR A 329 26.77 23.78 -1.33
N VAL A 330 25.66 24.35 -0.86
CA VAL A 330 25.21 25.69 -1.26
C VAL A 330 25.68 26.75 -0.27
N ASN A 331 26.16 27.88 -0.79
CA ASN A 331 26.55 29.00 0.05
C ASN A 331 25.34 29.53 0.81
N HIS A 332 25.41 29.60 2.13
CA HIS A 332 24.30 30.01 2.98
C HIS A 332 23.87 31.47 2.78
N ASN A 333 24.72 32.29 2.15
CA ASN A 333 24.39 33.66 1.78
C ASN A 333 23.70 33.78 0.41
N ASP A 334 23.46 32.65 -0.25
CA ASP A 334 22.76 32.62 -1.53
C ASP A 334 21.24 32.76 -1.34
N LEU A 335 20.57 33.26 -2.37
CA LEU A 335 19.12 33.54 -2.36
C LEU A 335 18.27 32.27 -2.15
N TYR A 336 18.85 31.08 -2.36
CA TYR A 336 18.16 29.81 -2.18
C TYR A 336 17.62 29.59 -0.77
N PHE A 337 18.21 30.22 0.25
CA PHE A 337 17.72 30.11 1.63
C PHE A 337 16.72 31.21 2.01
N ASN A 338 16.27 32.09 1.10
CA ASN A 338 15.39 33.19 1.50
C ASN A 338 13.95 32.74 1.74
N ASN A 339 13.46 31.79 0.95
CA ASN A 339 12.09 31.28 1.04
C ASN A 339 12.00 29.83 0.55
N GLN A 340 10.84 29.23 0.81
CA GLN A 340 10.54 27.85 0.46
C GLN A 340 10.78 27.52 -1.03
N GLN A 341 10.28 28.35 -1.95
CA GLN A 341 10.37 28.08 -3.39
C GLN A 341 11.83 28.07 -3.85
N LEU A 342 12.62 29.04 -3.39
CA LEU A 342 14.03 29.12 -3.74
C LEU A 342 14.83 27.98 -3.10
N TYR A 343 14.44 27.50 -1.92
CA TYR A 343 15.06 26.32 -1.29
C TYR A 343 14.90 25.07 -2.17
N GLN A 344 13.68 24.85 -2.70
CA GLN A 344 13.41 23.75 -3.63
C GLN A 344 14.14 23.93 -4.98
N VAL A 345 14.16 25.14 -5.54
CA VAL A 345 14.90 25.44 -6.79
C VAL A 345 16.41 25.20 -6.61
N GLY A 346 16.93 25.48 -5.42
CA GLY A 346 18.32 25.19 -5.08
C GLY A 346 18.62 23.68 -5.04
N GLY A 347 17.62 22.83 -4.85
CA GLY A 347 17.75 21.38 -4.74
C GLY A 347 17.49 20.82 -3.33
N GLY A 348 17.10 21.65 -2.37
CA GLY A 348 16.66 21.21 -1.05
C GLY A 348 15.29 20.53 -1.10
N LEU A 349 15.04 19.58 -0.18
CA LEU A 349 13.78 18.83 -0.12
C LEU A 349 12.96 19.21 1.11
N LEU A 350 11.73 19.66 0.89
CA LEU A 350 10.76 19.92 1.95
C LEU A 350 10.07 18.65 2.41
N ASN A 351 9.20 18.79 3.43
CA ASN A 351 8.30 17.71 3.77
C ASN A 351 7.34 17.44 2.58
N GLY A 352 7.27 16.16 2.18
CA GLY A 352 6.47 15.71 1.04
C GLY A 352 7.14 15.84 -0.32
N ASP A 353 8.36 16.37 -0.40
CA ASP A 353 9.07 16.41 -1.69
C ASP A 353 9.64 15.03 -2.04
N GLU A 354 9.85 14.79 -3.33
CA GLU A 354 10.63 13.66 -3.83
C GLU A 354 11.90 14.17 -4.49
N SER A 355 13.01 13.45 -4.33
CA SER A 355 14.22 13.73 -5.10
C SER A 355 13.97 13.48 -6.60
N SER A 356 14.62 14.24 -7.47
CA SER A 356 14.57 14.00 -8.91
C SER A 356 15.01 12.57 -9.25
N LYS A 357 14.30 11.92 -10.19
CA LYS A 357 14.72 10.61 -10.70
C LYS A 357 15.93 10.77 -11.60
N ILE A 358 16.95 9.94 -11.38
CA ILE A 358 18.16 9.89 -12.20
C ILE A 358 17.78 9.47 -13.61
N TYR A 359 17.98 10.38 -14.57
CA TYR A 359 17.57 10.24 -15.97
C TYR A 359 16.08 9.87 -16.15
N ASN A 360 15.21 10.27 -15.21
CA ASN A 360 13.78 9.87 -15.15
C ASN A 360 13.51 8.36 -15.06
N LEU A 361 14.52 7.56 -14.69
CA LEU A 361 14.42 6.10 -14.66
C LEU A 361 14.63 5.50 -13.27
N TRP A 362 15.60 6.01 -12.51
CA TRP A 362 16.02 5.39 -11.26
C TRP A 362 15.84 6.33 -10.08
N ASN A 363 15.48 5.75 -8.93
CA ASN A 363 15.44 6.50 -7.68
C ASN A 363 16.85 6.70 -7.14
N ASN A 364 17.09 7.84 -6.49
CA ASN A 364 18.34 8.07 -5.77
C ASN A 364 18.54 7.01 -4.68
N PRO A 365 19.80 6.68 -4.35
CA PRO A 365 20.12 5.87 -3.18
C PRO A 365 19.43 6.44 -1.94
N GLY A 366 18.62 5.62 -1.27
CA GLY A 366 17.96 6.00 -0.02
C GLY A 366 16.56 6.59 -0.18
N ALA A 367 16.17 7.01 -1.40
CA ALA A 367 14.86 7.60 -1.62
C ALA A 367 13.74 6.66 -1.16
N PRO A 368 12.80 7.13 -0.33
CA PRO A 368 11.77 6.28 0.25
C PRO A 368 10.73 5.85 -0.78
N TYR A 369 10.08 4.71 -0.53
CA TYR A 369 8.91 4.31 -1.29
C TYR A 369 7.69 5.16 -0.91
N ASN A 370 7.16 5.95 -1.85
CA ASN A 370 6.02 6.86 -1.69
C ASN A 370 4.70 6.27 -2.23
N ASN A 371 4.29 5.11 -1.71
CA ASN A 371 2.96 4.60 -1.99
C ASN A 371 2.48 3.73 -0.82
N TYR A 372 1.19 3.85 -0.51
CA TYR A 372 0.51 2.96 0.41
C TYR A 372 -0.72 2.43 -0.29
N SER A 373 -0.89 1.12 -0.32
CA SER A 373 -2.10 0.52 -0.88
C SER A 373 -2.57 -0.66 -0.06
N LYS A 374 -3.89 -0.82 -0.01
CA LYS A 374 -4.55 -1.98 0.56
C LYS A 374 -5.74 -2.39 -0.28
N SER A 375 -5.98 -3.69 -0.36
CA SER A 375 -7.15 -4.26 -0.99
C SER A 375 -7.76 -5.32 -0.11
N SER A 376 -9.07 -5.50 -0.23
CA SER A 376 -9.82 -6.51 0.50
C SER A 376 -10.90 -7.07 -0.39
N GLU A 377 -11.10 -8.37 -0.33
CA GLU A 377 -12.18 -9.03 -1.05
C GLU A 377 -12.89 -10.02 -0.14
N ASN A 378 -14.22 -9.97 -0.17
CA ASN A 378 -15.08 -10.96 0.47
C ASN A 378 -15.89 -11.66 -0.61
N ASN A 379 -15.91 -12.99 -0.59
CA ASN A 379 -16.73 -13.78 -1.49
C ASN A 379 -17.65 -14.72 -0.71
N TRP A 380 -18.95 -14.67 -0.98
CA TRP A 380 -19.94 -15.63 -0.49
C TRP A 380 -20.42 -16.46 -1.67
N TYR A 381 -20.34 -17.78 -1.53
CA TYR A 381 -20.74 -18.70 -2.56
C TYR A 381 -21.69 -19.76 -2.00
N ILE A 382 -22.78 -19.99 -2.70
CA ILE A 382 -23.76 -21.03 -2.41
C ILE A 382 -24.00 -21.79 -3.71
N SER A 383 -23.98 -23.11 -3.68
CA SER A 383 -24.46 -23.92 -4.80
C SER A 383 -25.29 -25.08 -4.32
N ALA A 384 -26.26 -25.47 -5.14
CA ALA A 384 -27.11 -26.62 -4.91
C ALA A 384 -27.28 -27.39 -6.21
N ASN A 385 -26.94 -28.68 -6.18
CA ASN A 385 -27.00 -29.58 -7.32
C ASN A 385 -27.80 -30.83 -6.96
N PHE A 386 -28.69 -31.22 -7.85
CA PHE A 386 -29.55 -32.39 -7.74
C PHE A 386 -29.32 -33.29 -8.95
N ASN A 387 -28.98 -34.56 -8.66
CA ASN A 387 -28.82 -35.60 -9.66
C ASN A 387 -29.93 -36.64 -9.47
N ILE A 388 -30.71 -36.87 -10.52
CA ILE A 388 -31.77 -37.87 -10.57
C ILE A 388 -31.45 -38.85 -11.69
N MET A 389 -31.16 -40.08 -11.32
CA MET A 389 -30.95 -41.18 -12.25
C MET A 389 -32.17 -42.10 -12.24
N TYR A 390 -32.80 -42.28 -13.40
CA TYR A 390 -33.89 -43.25 -13.59
C TYR A 390 -33.58 -44.14 -14.80
N LYS A 391 -33.34 -45.43 -14.54
CA LYS A 391 -32.87 -46.41 -15.54
C LYS A 391 -31.60 -45.92 -16.27
N LYS A 392 -31.72 -45.51 -17.54
CA LYS A 392 -30.62 -44.99 -18.37
C LYS A 392 -30.67 -43.46 -18.55
N VAL A 393 -31.61 -42.79 -17.90
CA VAL A 393 -31.76 -41.33 -17.95
C VAL A 393 -31.06 -40.73 -16.74
N ASP A 394 -30.17 -39.78 -16.98
CA ASP A 394 -29.44 -39.02 -15.96
C ASP A 394 -29.83 -37.54 -16.10
N ILE A 395 -30.52 -37.01 -15.09
CA ILE A 395 -30.99 -35.63 -15.05
C ILE A 395 -30.20 -34.90 -13.97
N ASN A 396 -29.46 -33.87 -14.38
CA ASN A 396 -28.73 -32.97 -13.49
C ASN A 396 -29.39 -31.58 -13.51
N ILE A 397 -29.77 -31.09 -12.33
CA ILE A 397 -30.35 -29.75 -12.16
C ILE A 397 -29.54 -29.07 -11.06
N GLY A 398 -29.04 -27.87 -11.33
CA GLY A 398 -28.18 -27.16 -10.41
C GLY A 398 -28.26 -25.66 -10.58
N GLY A 399 -27.81 -24.95 -9.55
CA GLY A 399 -27.66 -23.51 -9.57
C GLY A 399 -26.67 -23.05 -8.51
N ASP A 400 -26.03 -21.92 -8.78
CA ASP A 400 -25.11 -21.26 -7.87
C ASP A 400 -25.44 -19.77 -7.72
N PHE A 401 -25.06 -19.23 -6.57
CA PHE A 401 -25.11 -17.83 -6.24
C PHE A 401 -23.74 -17.42 -5.71
N ASN A 402 -23.15 -16.40 -6.34
CA ASN A 402 -21.86 -15.85 -5.95
C ASN A 402 -21.98 -14.35 -5.72
N LYS A 403 -21.60 -13.90 -4.53
CA LYS A 403 -21.56 -12.48 -4.16
C LYS A 403 -20.14 -12.10 -3.78
N LYS A 404 -19.55 -11.20 -4.55
CA LYS A 404 -18.19 -10.70 -4.37
C LYS A 404 -18.21 -9.21 -4.04
N ILE A 405 -17.50 -8.83 -2.97
CA ILE A 405 -17.30 -7.42 -2.60
C ILE A 405 -15.80 -7.17 -2.56
N SER A 406 -15.29 -6.53 -3.62
CA SER A 406 -13.90 -6.09 -3.73
C SER A 406 -13.78 -4.63 -3.33
N ARG A 407 -12.71 -4.31 -2.60
CA ARG A 407 -12.39 -2.97 -2.14
C ARG A 407 -10.91 -2.69 -2.37
N SER A 408 -10.58 -1.44 -2.71
CA SER A 408 -9.21 -0.97 -2.88
C SER A 408 -9.05 0.43 -2.32
N TYR A 409 -7.86 0.71 -1.80
CA TYR A 409 -7.45 2.02 -1.31
C TYR A 409 -5.98 2.19 -1.63
N ALA A 410 -5.62 3.27 -2.30
CA ALA A 410 -4.25 3.65 -2.60
C ALA A 410 -4.08 5.15 -2.34
N LEU A 411 -2.92 5.52 -1.82
CA LEU A 411 -2.55 6.86 -1.39
C LEU A 411 -1.07 7.07 -1.71
N ALA A 412 -0.71 8.25 -2.21
CA ALA A 412 0.67 8.76 -2.26
C ALA A 412 0.91 9.63 -1.01
N PRO A 413 1.53 9.12 0.07
CA PRO A 413 1.55 9.83 1.35
C PRO A 413 2.27 11.17 1.34
N ASN A 414 3.30 11.35 0.50
CA ASN A 414 4.06 12.59 0.41
C ASN A 414 3.18 13.80 0.02
N GLU A 415 2.20 13.59 -0.86
CA GLU A 415 1.29 14.65 -1.33
C GLU A 415 0.41 15.24 -0.20
N LEU A 416 0.26 14.54 0.93
CA LEU A 416 -0.48 15.05 2.08
C LEU A 416 0.18 16.30 2.68
N TRP A 417 1.51 16.38 2.66
CA TRP A 417 2.24 17.58 3.12
C TRP A 417 1.99 18.75 2.19
N THR A 418 2.09 18.53 0.88
CA THR A 418 1.83 19.54 -0.15
C THR A 418 0.39 20.06 -0.07
N LEU A 419 -0.58 19.15 0.13
CA LEU A 419 -1.98 19.53 0.32
C LEU A 419 -2.20 20.30 1.62
N ALA A 420 -1.67 19.82 2.74
CA ALA A 420 -1.76 20.51 4.04
C ALA A 420 -1.21 21.94 3.96
N ARG A 421 -0.06 22.12 3.31
CA ARG A 421 0.55 23.42 3.06
C ARG A 421 -0.35 24.33 2.24
N LYS A 422 -0.94 23.83 1.15
CA LYS A 422 -1.86 24.58 0.28
C LYS A 422 -3.17 24.99 0.96
N LEU A 423 -3.66 24.18 1.90
CA LEU A 423 -4.93 24.43 2.58
C LEU A 423 -4.79 25.39 3.77
N THR A 424 -3.59 25.57 4.31
CA THR A 424 -3.35 26.37 5.53
C THR A 424 -3.22 27.87 5.20
N ASN A 425 -3.73 28.74 6.09
CA ASN A 425 -3.64 30.21 6.02
C ASN A 425 -4.37 30.92 4.85
N ASN A 426 -5.18 30.24 4.03
CA ASN A 426 -5.88 30.88 2.90
C ASN A 426 -6.79 32.04 3.34
N GLN A 427 -7.33 31.97 4.56
CA GLN A 427 -8.18 32.98 5.18
C GLN A 427 -7.43 34.22 5.69
N ILE A 428 -6.10 34.26 5.69
CA ILE A 428 -5.29 35.36 6.26
C ILE A 428 -4.20 35.89 5.32
N GLN A 429 -4.46 35.81 4.02
CA GLN A 429 -3.54 36.30 2.98
C GLN A 429 -3.57 37.84 2.83
N GLU A 430 -4.68 38.48 3.20
CA GLU A 430 -4.88 39.92 3.04
C GLU A 430 -4.48 40.70 4.32
N LEU A 431 -4.25 42.01 4.17
CA LEU A 431 -4.01 42.95 5.27
C LEU A 431 -5.28 43.74 5.60
N ASP A 432 -5.51 44.02 6.87
CA ASP A 432 -6.67 44.79 7.32
C ASP A 432 -6.42 46.30 7.20
N TYR A 433 -6.54 46.82 5.98
CA TYR A 433 -6.34 48.25 5.70
C TYR A 433 -7.32 49.18 6.42
N ASN A 434 -8.42 48.67 6.99
CA ASN A 434 -9.39 49.47 7.73
C ASN A 434 -8.92 49.78 9.16
N ASN A 435 -7.96 49.02 9.69
CA ASN A 435 -7.43 49.18 11.04
C ASN A 435 -5.90 49.43 10.99
N PRO A 436 -5.46 50.65 10.59
CA PRO A 436 -4.04 51.00 10.54
C PRO A 436 -3.42 51.13 11.93
N HIS A 437 -2.16 50.68 12.06
CA HIS A 437 -1.31 50.85 13.24
C HIS A 437 -0.10 51.74 12.91
N PRO A 438 -0.19 53.07 13.11
CA PRO A 438 0.93 53.98 12.88
C PRO A 438 2.06 53.74 13.89
N VAL A 439 3.30 53.81 13.44
CA VAL A 439 4.49 53.59 14.28
C VAL A 439 4.95 54.91 14.89
N TYR A 440 5.19 54.92 16.20
CA TYR A 440 5.69 56.06 16.96
C TYR A 440 6.98 55.68 17.70
N ASP A 441 7.85 56.67 17.97
CA ASP A 441 9.01 56.49 18.85
C ASP A 441 8.64 56.63 20.33
N ASP A 442 9.63 56.47 21.22
CA ASP A 442 9.48 56.59 22.68
C ASP A 442 8.97 57.98 23.13
N ASN A 443 9.05 58.99 22.27
CA ASN A 443 8.57 60.35 22.52
C ASN A 443 7.20 60.61 21.87
N ASN A 444 6.50 59.57 21.39
CA ASN A 444 5.24 59.65 20.65
C ASN A 444 5.31 60.46 19.34
N VAL A 445 6.48 60.52 18.71
CA VAL A 445 6.64 61.13 17.38
C VAL A 445 6.44 60.08 16.30
N PHE A 446 5.56 60.36 15.33
CA PHE A 446 5.27 59.46 14.22
C PHE A 446 6.50 59.21 13.35
N GLN A 447 6.83 57.93 13.15
CA GLN A 447 8.01 57.45 12.45
C GLN A 447 7.69 57.05 11.00
N ASP A 448 6.90 57.85 10.29
CA ASP A 448 6.55 57.73 8.86
C ASP A 448 5.93 56.40 8.35
N THR A 449 5.73 55.42 9.23
CA THR A 449 5.40 54.04 8.88
C THR A 449 4.04 53.61 9.44
N ILE A 450 3.26 52.89 8.64
CA ILE A 450 1.97 52.31 9.05
C ILE A 450 1.99 50.79 8.86
N ARG A 451 1.59 50.05 9.90
CA ARG A 451 1.48 48.58 9.91
C ARG A 451 0.02 48.15 9.90
N TYR A 452 -0.23 46.92 9.49
CA TYR A 452 -1.55 46.30 9.48
C TYR A 452 -1.47 44.87 10.00
N ASP A 453 -2.54 44.46 10.69
CA ASP A 453 -2.75 43.06 11.01
C ASP A 453 -3.22 42.28 9.77
N ARG A 454 -3.14 40.95 9.82
CA ARG A 454 -3.72 40.09 8.79
C ARG A 454 -5.24 40.11 8.91
N LEU A 455 -5.92 40.25 7.78
CA LEU A 455 -7.37 40.23 7.69
C LEU A 455 -7.87 38.79 7.68
N TYR A 456 -8.82 38.46 8.55
CA TYR A 456 -9.49 37.15 8.56
C TYR A 456 -10.70 37.15 7.61
N ASN A 457 -10.69 36.26 6.63
CA ASN A 457 -11.81 36.02 5.72
C ASN A 457 -12.39 34.60 5.91
N PRO A 458 -13.54 34.45 6.59
CA PRO A 458 -14.10 33.14 6.92
C PRO A 458 -14.46 32.29 5.69
N ASN A 459 -14.76 32.91 4.54
CA ASN A 459 -15.16 32.19 3.33
C ASN A 459 -14.00 31.45 2.66
N LEU A 460 -12.76 31.80 3.00
CA LEU A 460 -11.54 31.18 2.46
C LEU A 460 -10.90 30.18 3.41
N GLN A 461 -11.47 30.01 4.62
CA GLN A 461 -10.92 29.06 5.59
C GLN A 461 -11.29 27.63 5.18
N THR A 462 -10.25 26.82 4.97
CA THR A 462 -10.40 25.41 4.61
C THR A 462 -10.77 24.58 5.84
N TYR A 463 -11.32 23.39 5.63
CA TYR A 463 -11.64 22.49 6.74
C TYR A 463 -10.35 22.01 7.42
N PHE A 464 -9.31 21.70 6.62
CA PHE A 464 -8.00 21.35 7.15
C PHE A 464 -7.41 22.44 8.06
N ASP A 465 -7.40 23.71 7.63
CA ASP A 465 -6.87 24.82 8.45
C ASP A 465 -7.63 24.96 9.78
N LEU A 466 -8.96 24.82 9.75
CA LEU A 466 -9.79 24.87 10.95
C LEU A 466 -9.45 23.73 11.93
N MET A 467 -9.38 22.49 11.42
CA MET A 467 -9.04 21.32 12.24
C MET A 467 -7.63 21.44 12.83
N PHE A 468 -6.67 21.93 12.04
CA PHE A 468 -5.30 22.08 12.49
C PHE A 468 -5.14 23.20 13.52
N ARG A 469 -5.78 24.36 13.33
CA ARG A 469 -5.82 25.44 14.34
C ARG A 469 -6.45 24.96 15.64
N SER A 470 -7.55 24.21 15.57
CA SER A 470 -8.19 23.62 16.75
C SER A 470 -7.26 22.65 17.46
N LYS A 471 -6.48 21.83 16.73
CA LYS A 471 -5.47 20.93 17.29
C LYS A 471 -4.38 21.69 18.05
N LEU A 472 -4.00 22.88 17.58
CA LEU A 472 -3.02 23.76 18.21
C LEU A 472 -3.59 24.60 19.37
N GLY A 473 -4.88 24.49 19.67
CA GLY A 473 -5.55 25.29 20.70
C GLY A 473 -5.78 26.76 20.31
N LEU A 474 -5.72 27.07 19.01
CA LEU A 474 -6.01 28.41 18.48
C LEU A 474 -7.51 28.56 18.20
N SER A 475 -8.04 29.78 18.34
CA SER A 475 -9.40 30.08 17.91
C SER A 475 -9.53 29.97 16.38
N TYR A 476 -10.73 29.63 15.89
CA TYR A 476 -10.98 29.46 14.46
C TYR A 476 -10.68 30.74 13.63
N ASN A 477 -10.86 31.92 14.23
CA ASN A 477 -10.59 33.22 13.64
C ASN A 477 -9.20 33.78 13.96
N ASN A 478 -8.32 32.99 14.59
CA ASN A 478 -6.98 33.45 14.92
C ASN A 478 -6.17 33.73 13.64
N THR A 479 -5.46 34.87 13.63
CA THR A 479 -4.71 35.34 12.46
C THR A 479 -3.22 35.03 12.49
N THR A 480 -2.77 34.18 13.44
CA THR A 480 -1.38 33.71 13.49
C THR A 480 -1.06 32.90 12.23
N TRP A 481 0.07 33.22 11.62
CA TRP A 481 0.62 32.46 10.49
C TRP A 481 1.12 31.09 10.96
N ILE A 482 0.65 30.03 10.30
CA ILE A 482 1.03 28.65 10.61
C ILE A 482 1.92 28.12 9.49
N GLU A 483 3.15 27.72 9.83
CA GLU A 483 4.05 27.07 8.88
C GLU A 483 3.90 25.55 9.00
N THR A 484 3.14 24.93 8.10
CA THR A 484 2.81 23.49 8.17
C THR A 484 4.07 22.62 8.28
N ASP A 485 5.13 22.96 7.54
CA ASP A 485 6.38 22.22 7.53
C ASP A 485 7.21 22.36 8.83
N ASN A 486 6.78 23.18 9.79
CA ASN A 486 7.44 23.36 11.08
C ASN A 486 6.95 22.36 12.15
N TYR A 487 5.97 21.52 11.83
CA TYR A 487 5.33 20.59 12.76
C TYR A 487 5.79 19.14 12.56
N ASN A 488 5.51 18.29 13.55
CA ASN A 488 5.87 16.88 13.49
C ASN A 488 4.77 16.06 12.78
N PRO A 489 5.08 14.89 12.19
CA PRO A 489 4.09 14.02 11.57
C PRO A 489 2.92 13.65 12.50
N SER A 490 3.19 13.49 13.80
CA SER A 490 2.19 13.17 14.83
C SER A 490 1.17 14.30 15.08
N ASP A 491 1.47 15.51 14.63
CA ASP A 491 0.56 16.65 14.73
C ASP A 491 -0.53 16.60 13.65
N PHE A 492 -0.40 15.70 12.67
CA PHE A 492 -1.29 15.55 11.53
C PHE A 492 -1.95 14.19 11.48
N SER A 493 -3.13 14.15 10.86
CA SER A 493 -3.84 12.93 10.56
C SER A 493 -4.78 13.13 9.36
N ILE A 494 -5.09 12.03 8.66
CA ILE A 494 -5.88 12.08 7.43
C ILE A 494 -7.32 12.57 7.64
N ASP A 495 -7.86 12.41 8.84
CA ASP A 495 -9.19 12.89 9.24
C ASP A 495 -9.24 14.39 9.53
N MET A 496 -8.09 15.09 9.51
CA MET A 496 -8.07 16.56 9.52
C MET A 496 -8.53 17.16 8.20
N PHE A 497 -8.48 16.40 7.11
CA PHE A 497 -9.03 16.84 5.83
C PHE A 497 -10.50 16.44 5.70
N SER A 498 -11.24 17.25 4.96
CA SER A 498 -12.56 16.86 4.45
C SER A 498 -12.41 15.89 3.27
N ALA A 499 -13.48 15.14 2.99
CA ALA A 499 -13.50 14.24 1.84
C ALA A 499 -13.25 14.99 0.51
N ASN A 500 -13.84 16.19 0.35
CA ASN A 500 -13.69 16.97 -0.88
C ASN A 500 -12.26 17.45 -1.09
N GLU A 501 -11.62 18.01 -0.06
CA GLU A 501 -10.23 18.49 -0.14
C GLU A 501 -9.24 17.41 -0.62
N ILE A 502 -9.45 16.16 -0.17
CA ILE A 502 -8.61 15.02 -0.52
C ILE A 502 -8.93 14.45 -1.90
N LEU A 503 -10.22 14.29 -2.22
CA LEU A 503 -10.65 13.70 -3.49
C LEU A 503 -10.40 14.66 -4.66
N ASP A 504 -10.63 15.96 -4.48
CA ASP A 504 -10.35 16.97 -5.51
C ASP A 504 -8.84 17.10 -5.79
N ALA A 505 -8.00 16.81 -4.79
CA ALA A 505 -6.55 16.76 -4.95
C ALA A 505 -6.06 15.50 -5.69
N ASN A 506 -6.92 14.51 -5.94
CA ASN A 506 -6.59 13.22 -6.60
C ASN A 506 -5.43 12.44 -5.93
N ILE A 507 -5.21 12.64 -4.63
CA ILE A 507 -4.14 11.98 -3.86
C ILE A 507 -4.50 10.55 -3.47
N ILE A 508 -5.81 10.25 -3.42
CA ILE A 508 -6.36 8.96 -3.03
C ILE A 508 -7.17 8.35 -4.15
N GLN A 509 -6.90 7.08 -4.42
CA GLN A 509 -7.76 6.23 -5.24
C GLN A 509 -8.46 5.24 -4.31
N THR A 510 -9.80 5.28 -4.28
CA THR A 510 -10.54 4.38 -3.40
C THR A 510 -11.79 3.80 -4.04
N ASN A 511 -12.05 2.53 -3.73
CA ASN A 511 -13.28 1.83 -4.01
C ASN A 511 -13.69 1.04 -2.76
N GLY A 512 -14.84 1.39 -2.18
CA GLY A 512 -15.41 0.75 -1.00
C GLY A 512 -14.69 0.91 0.33
N TYR A 513 -13.68 1.78 0.34
CA TYR A 513 -13.24 2.46 1.55
C TYR A 513 -13.67 3.93 1.47
N ASP A 514 -13.77 4.59 2.62
CA ASP A 514 -13.84 6.04 2.67
C ASP A 514 -12.44 6.66 2.45
N TYR A 515 -12.36 7.99 2.37
CA TYR A 515 -11.11 8.71 2.16
C TYR A 515 -10.08 8.51 3.31
N THR A 516 -10.52 8.09 4.50
CA THR A 516 -9.62 7.74 5.62
C THR A 516 -9.12 6.30 5.56
N GLY A 517 -9.64 5.52 4.60
CA GLY A 517 -9.34 4.11 4.44
C GLY A 517 -10.16 3.18 5.33
N LYS A 518 -11.29 3.61 5.91
CA LYS A 518 -12.20 2.72 6.65
C LYS A 518 -13.18 2.06 5.69
N LYS A 519 -13.57 0.80 5.96
CA LYS A 519 -14.48 0.05 5.08
C LYS A 519 -15.86 0.68 5.11
N ILE A 520 -16.44 0.94 3.93
CA ILE A 520 -17.83 1.33 3.81
C ILE A 520 -18.71 0.08 4.00
N THR A 521 -19.65 0.16 4.93
CA THR A 521 -20.59 -0.93 5.28
C THR A 521 -21.99 -0.69 4.75
N ASN A 522 -22.36 0.56 4.47
CA ASN A 522 -23.70 0.94 4.01
C ASN A 522 -23.73 0.97 2.48
N TYR A 523 -23.85 -0.20 1.87
CA TYR A 523 -24.24 -0.32 0.47
C TYR A 523 -25.74 -0.58 0.42
N SER A 524 -26.53 0.37 -0.09
CA SER A 524 -27.92 0.12 -0.38
C SER A 524 -27.97 -0.79 -1.62
N TYR A 525 -28.48 -2.03 -1.47
CA TYR A 525 -28.65 -2.96 -2.60
C TYR A 525 -29.68 -2.46 -3.62
N SER A 526 -30.51 -1.49 -3.22
CA SER A 526 -31.56 -0.89 -4.05
C SER A 526 -31.04 -0.14 -5.27
N GLU A 527 -29.80 0.35 -5.24
CA GLU A 527 -29.22 1.10 -6.36
C GLU A 527 -28.72 0.21 -7.52
N PHE A 528 -28.68 -1.11 -7.35
CA PHE A 528 -28.18 -2.03 -8.39
C PHE A 528 -29.28 -2.52 -9.34
N PHE A 529 -30.56 -2.34 -8.99
CA PHE A 529 -31.71 -2.82 -9.76
C PHE A 529 -32.64 -1.70 -10.25
N THR A 530 -32.21 -0.45 -10.13
CA THR A 530 -32.80 0.73 -10.77
C THR A 530 -31.83 1.24 -11.82
#